data_AF-A0A1X7G7W7-F1
#
_entry.id   AF-A0A1X7G7W7-F1
#
_cell.length_a   1.000
_cell.length_b   1.000
_cell.length_c   1.000
_cell.angle_alpha   90.00
_cell.angle_beta   90.00
_cell.angle_gamma   90.00
#
_symmetry.space_group_name_H-M   'P 1'
#
loop_
_entity.id
_entity.type
_entity.pdbx_description
1 polymer ?
#
loop_
_entity_poly.entity_id
_entity_poly.type
_entity_poly.pdbx_seq_one_letter_code
_entity_poly.pdbx_strand_id
1 'polypeptide(L)' 'MGLELARSQSPVRLHIRCENCLRESSRLLEPPPGAELPDDPCALAEEGYLDNLPFFCGHCEGVIGRLFAISGGKRYG' A
#
# COMPACT_ATOMS: atom_id res chain seq x y z
N MET A 1 -11.63 -17.47 -28.30
CA MET A 1 -10.47 -18.00 -27.55
C MET A 1 -9.69 -16.80 -27.05
N GLY A 2 -9.43 -16.72 -25.74
CA GLY A 2 -8.61 -15.66 -25.15
C GLY A 2 -9.12 -15.18 -23.79
N LEU A 3 -9.16 -16.06 -22.78
CA LEU A 3 -9.12 -15.59 -21.40
C LEU A 3 -7.69 -15.08 -21.20
N GLU A 4 -7.48 -13.79 -21.44
CA GLU A 4 -6.33 -13.08 -20.91
C GLU A 4 -6.35 -13.28 -19.39
N LEU A 5 -5.42 -14.10 -18.89
CA LEU A 5 -5.18 -14.23 -17.47
C LEU A 5 -4.78 -12.84 -17.00
N ALA A 6 -5.73 -12.08 -16.46
CA ALA A 6 -5.43 -10.98 -15.58
C ALA A 6 -4.47 -11.55 -14.55
N ARG A 7 -3.17 -11.23 -14.68
CA ARG A 7 -2.19 -11.55 -13.65
C ARG A 7 -2.69 -10.77 -12.46
N SER A 8 -3.45 -11.43 -11.59
CA SER A 8 -3.91 -10.89 -10.31
C SER A 8 -2.65 -10.64 -9.52
N GLN A 9 -2.09 -9.45 -9.69
CA GLN A 9 -0.87 -9.08 -9.02
C GLN A 9 -1.17 -9.08 -7.52
N SER A 10 -0.26 -9.66 -6.75
CA SER A 10 -0.43 -9.78 -5.31
C SER A 10 -0.61 -8.40 -4.70
N PRO A 11 -1.70 -8.15 -3.94
CA PRO A 11 -1.95 -6.84 -3.35
C PRO A 11 -0.79 -6.44 -2.44
N VAL A 12 -0.47 -5.14 -2.44
CA VAL A 12 0.57 -4.60 -1.57
C VAL A 12 -0.04 -4.27 -0.22
N ARG A 13 0.55 -4.77 0.85
CA ARG A 13 0.18 -4.42 2.21
C ARG A 13 1.09 -3.31 2.72
N LEU A 14 0.50 -2.17 3.02
CA LEU A 14 1.13 -1.02 3.66
C LEU A 14 1.07 -1.18 5.18
N HIS A 15 2.21 -1.15 5.86
CA HIS A 15 2.28 -1.18 7.32
C HIS A 15 2.52 0.22 7.85
N ILE A 16 1.49 0.76 8.50
CA ILE A 16 1.42 2.14 8.94
C ILE A 16 1.34 2.16 10.46
N ARG A 17 2.20 2.94 11.10
CA ARG A 17 2.17 3.16 12.54
C ARG A 17 1.60 4.53 12.83
N CYS A 18 0.62 4.62 13.71
CA CYS A 18 0.11 5.90 14.17
C CYS A 18 1.18 6.64 15.00
N GLU A 19 1.44 7.91 14.71
CA GLU A 19 2.44 8.67 15.49
C GLU A 19 1.88 9.14 16.84
N ASN A 20 0.56 9.12 17.03
CA ASN A 20 -0.08 9.56 18.28
C ASN A 20 -0.10 8.45 19.35
N CYS A 21 -0.59 7.26 18.98
CA CYS A 21 -0.73 6.12 19.93
C CYS A 21 0.29 5.00 19.70
N LEU A 22 1.21 5.18 18.74
CA LEU A 22 2.24 4.20 18.34
C LEU A 22 1.69 2.85 17.87
N ARG A 23 0.38 2.77 17.61
CA ARG A 23 -0.28 1.52 17.21
C ARG A 23 -0.07 1.26 15.73
N GLU A 24 0.23 0.02 15.44
CA GLU A 24 0.42 -0.46 14.08
C GLU A 24 -0.94 -0.80 13.44
N SER A 25 -1.04 -0.55 12.15
CA SER A 25 -2.18 -0.89 11.31
C SER A 25 -1.66 -1.28 9.95
N SER A 26 -2.45 -2.10 9.24
CA SER A 26 -2.11 -2.50 7.89
C SER A 26 -3.24 -2.17 6.94
N ARG A 27 -2.89 -1.69 5.75
CA ARG A 27 -3.83 -1.38 4.67
C ARG A 27 -3.43 -2.15 3.43
N LEU A 28 -4.41 -2.72 2.75
CA LEU A 28 -4.21 -3.32 1.44
C LEU A 28 -4.37 -2.25 0.37
N LEU A 29 -3.38 -2.20 -0.52
CA LEU A 29 -3.38 -1.41 -1.73
C LEU A 29 -3.58 -2.38 -2.89
N GLU A 30 -4.70 -2.22 -3.58
CA GLU A 30 -5.03 -3.03 -4.76
C GLU A 30 -4.48 -2.33 -6.01
N PRO A 31 -3.85 -3.09 -6.92
CA PRO A 31 -3.36 -2.53 -8.16
C PRO A 31 -4.54 -2.09 -9.05
N PRO A 32 -4.43 -0.95 -9.74
CA PRO A 32 -5.37 -0.61 -10.79
C PRO A 32 -5.34 -1.68 -11.91
N PRO A 33 -6.44 -1.86 -12.65
CA PRO A 33 -6.48 -2.82 -13.75
C PRO A 33 -5.41 -2.47 -14.81
N GLY A 34 -4.51 -3.41 -15.08
CA GLY A 34 -3.41 -3.24 -16.03
C GLY A 34 -2.15 -2.57 -15.48
N ALA A 35 -2.13 -2.24 -14.19
CA ALA A 35 -0.95 -1.69 -13.50
C ALA A 35 -0.39 -2.71 -12.50
N GLU A 36 0.92 -2.57 -12.22
CA GLU A 36 1.61 -3.38 -11.23
C GLU A 36 2.16 -2.46 -10.14
N LEU A 37 1.77 -2.69 -8.87
CA LEU A 37 2.30 -1.97 -7.72
C LEU A 37 3.74 -2.42 -7.40
N PRO A 38 4.68 -1.47 -7.20
CA PRO A 38 6.04 -1.78 -6.77
C PRO A 38 6.10 -2.31 -5.33
N ASP A 39 7.15 -3.07 -5.02
CA ASP A 39 7.46 -3.56 -3.66
C ASP A 39 8.37 -2.61 -2.86
N ASP A 40 8.58 -1.39 -3.34
CA ASP A 40 9.35 -0.33 -2.68
C ASP A 40 8.47 0.88 -2.30
N PRO A 41 8.54 1.39 -1.05
CA PRO A 41 7.69 2.49 -0.60
C PRO A 41 8.04 3.83 -1.26
N CYS A 42 9.29 4.03 -1.67
CA CYS A 42 9.71 5.23 -2.40
C CYS A 42 9.11 5.20 -3.81
N ALA A 43 9.21 4.07 -4.51
CA ALA A 43 8.58 3.91 -5.83
C ALA A 43 7.06 4.13 -5.77
N LEU A 44 6.37 3.61 -4.75
CA LEU A 44 4.93 3.88 -4.54
C LEU A 44 4.63 5.37 -4.34
N ALA A 45 5.51 6.10 -3.66
CA ALA A 45 5.37 7.54 -3.46
C ALA A 45 5.61 8.30 -4.77
N GLU A 46 6.65 7.94 -5.52
CA GLU A 46 7.02 8.58 -6.80
C GLU A 46 5.95 8.36 -7.87
N GLU A 47 5.32 7.18 -7.90
CA GLU A 47 4.18 6.90 -8.79
C GLU A 47 2.85 7.47 -8.28
N GLY A 48 2.83 8.11 -7.10
CA GLY A 48 1.65 8.80 -6.57
C GLY A 48 0.60 7.89 -5.92
N TYR A 49 0.88 6.59 -5.75
CA TYR A 49 -0.05 5.65 -5.10
C TYR A 49 -0.31 5.97 -3.62
N LEU A 50 0.61 6.69 -2.97
CA LEU A 50 0.48 7.09 -1.56
C LEU A 50 -0.13 8.48 -1.36
N ASP A 51 -0.24 9.30 -2.41
CA ASP A 51 -0.63 10.71 -2.31
C ASP A 51 -2.08 10.89 -1.82
N ASN A 52 -2.97 10.01 -2.27
CA ASN A 52 -4.40 10.03 -1.94
C ASN A 52 -4.80 8.93 -0.95
N LEU A 53 -3.86 8.47 -0.11
CA LEU A 53 -4.10 7.41 0.83
C LEU A 53 -4.38 7.97 2.24
N PRO A 54 -5.65 8.24 2.62
CA PRO A 54 -5.96 8.78 3.93
C PRO A 54 -5.61 7.78 5.02
N PHE A 55 -4.97 8.23 6.09
CA PHE A 55 -4.78 7.42 7.29
C PHE A 55 -5.76 7.88 8.38
N PHE A 56 -6.44 6.92 9.00
CA PHE A 56 -7.28 7.16 10.17
C PHE A 56 -7.04 6.08 11.19
N CYS A 57 -6.54 6.45 12.37
CA CYS A 57 -6.34 5.50 13.45
C CYS A 57 -7.69 5.16 14.11
N GLY A 58 -8.14 3.91 13.97
CA GLY A 58 -9.38 3.45 14.60
C GLY A 58 -9.37 3.42 16.14
N HIS A 59 -8.26 3.79 16.80
CA HIS A 59 -8.18 3.84 18.25
C HIS A 59 -8.13 5.26 18.82
N CYS A 60 -7.30 6.15 18.26
CA CYS A 60 -7.11 7.51 18.77
C CYS A 60 -7.62 8.59 17.80
N GLU A 61 -8.22 8.18 16.68
CA GLU A 61 -8.79 9.06 15.65
C GLU A 61 -7.77 10.01 15.00
N GLY A 62 -6.47 9.76 15.22
CA GLY A 62 -5.37 10.50 14.63
C GLY A 62 -5.27 10.28 13.12
N VAL A 63 -4.99 11.36 12.40
CA VAL A 63 -4.83 11.37 10.93
C VAL A 63 -3.38 11.27 10.46
N ILE A 64 -2.43 11.26 11.39
CA ILE A 64 -1.00 11.18 11.10
C ILE A 64 -0.51 9.76 11.34
N GLY A 65 -0.08 9.11 10.26
CA GLY A 65 0.52 7.77 10.27
C GLY A 65 1.84 7.75 9.52
N ARG A 66 2.80 6.98 10.00
CA ARG A 66 4.09 6.74 9.36
C ARG A 66 4.07 5.37 8.69
N LEU A 67 4.23 5.34 7.36
CA LEU A 67 4.51 4.12 6.63
C LEU A 67 5.93 3.66 6.97
N PHE A 68 6.08 2.47 7.56
CA PHE A 68 7.40 1.96 7.99
C PHE A 68 7.83 0.67 7.30
N ALA A 69 6.88 -0.04 6.69
CA ALA A 69 7.16 -1.24 5.91
C ALA A 69 6.06 -1.46 4.87
N ILE A 70 6.39 -2.23 3.84
CA ILE A 70 5.42 -2.77 2.89
C ILE A 70 5.67 -4.27 2.69
N SER A 71 4.65 -5.00 2.29
CA SER A 71 4.75 -6.44 2.04
C SER A 71 3.89 -6.83 0.85
N GLY A 72 4.45 -7.59 -0.09
CA GLY A 72 3.80 -7.88 -1.38
C GLY A 72 4.36 -7.00 -2.48
N GLY A 73 3.65 -6.90 -3.60
CA GLY A 73 4.11 -6.13 -4.77
C GLY A 73 5.02 -6.92 -5.70
N LYS A 74 5.32 -6.32 -6.85
CA LYS A 74 6.22 -6.90 -7.85
C LYS A 74 7.67 -6.64 -7.43
N ARG A 75 8.40 -7.72 -7.13
CA ARG A 75 9.85 -7.67 -6.95
C ARG A 75 10.51 -7.45 -8.30
N TYR A 76 11.17 -6.32 -8.49
CA TYR A 76 12.10 -6.14 -9.61
C TYR A 76 13.39 -6.87 -9.24
N GLY A 77 13.53 -8.09 -9.76
CA GLY A 77 14.76 -8.90 -9.64
C GLY A 77 15.84 -8.44 -10.60
#